data_AF-A0AAJ0WWK4-F1
#
_entry.id   AF-A0AAJ0WWK4-F1
#
_cell.length_a   1.000
_cell.length_b   1.000
_cell.length_c   1.000
_cell.angle_alpha   90.00
_cell.angle_beta   90.00
_cell.angle_gamma   90.00
#
_symmetry.space_group_name_H-M   'P 1'
#
loop_
_entity.id
_entity.type
_entity.pdbx_description
1 polymer ?
#
loop_
_entity_poly.entity_id
_entity_poly.type
_entity_poly.pdbx_seq_one_letter_code
_entity_poly.pdbx_strand_id
1 'polypeptide(L)'
;MSKNFKQQDYFRYKKLGIKWRKPRGRQSKLRLGKGGSGQKPSVGYGTEKTKMHMIRGFRAFNIRTASQLGSLPENSGIFISGSVGSKKAVEIYKAASERGFTVLNMRRVKSLLRRENVLKKIAESAKKEEKQV
;
A
#
# COMPACT_ATOMS: atom_id res chain seq x y z
N MET A 1 -8.85 2.55 -17.36
CA MET A 1 -9.52 2.52 -16.03
C MET A 1 -9.44 1.13 -15.45
N SER A 2 -9.14 0.99 -14.15
CA SER A 2 -9.23 -0.31 -13.46
C SER A 2 -10.68 -0.81 -13.48
N LYS A 3 -10.88 -2.07 -13.87
CA LYS A 3 -12.20 -2.70 -13.92
C LYS A 3 -12.60 -3.09 -12.50
N ASN A 4 -13.48 -2.30 -11.90
CA ASN A 4 -13.92 -2.53 -10.54
C ASN A 4 -15.02 -3.60 -10.57
N PHE A 5 -14.65 -4.84 -10.26
CA PHE A 5 -15.60 -5.95 -10.14
C PHE A 5 -16.42 -5.79 -8.85
N LYS A 6 -17.59 -5.17 -8.98
CA LYS A 6 -18.51 -4.90 -7.86
C LYS A 6 -19.67 -5.88 -7.84
N GLN A 7 -20.23 -6.14 -6.66
CA GLN A 7 -21.46 -6.93 -6.55
C GLN A 7 -22.59 -6.30 -7.37
N GLN A 8 -23.48 -7.13 -7.93
CA GLN A 8 -24.69 -6.65 -8.56
C GLN A 8 -25.51 -5.80 -7.56
N ASP A 9 -26.05 -4.67 -8.04
CA ASP A 9 -26.92 -3.78 -7.26
C ASP A 9 -26.25 -3.19 -5.98
N TYR A 10 -24.91 -3.17 -5.91
CA TYR A 10 -24.16 -2.64 -4.76
C TYR A 10 -24.53 -1.20 -4.38
N PHE A 11 -24.96 -0.40 -5.37
CA PHE A 11 -25.34 1.00 -5.18
C PHE A 11 -26.81 1.16 -4.76
N ARG A 12 -27.64 0.14 -5.02
CA ARG A 12 -29.09 0.20 -4.78
C ARG A 12 -29.44 -0.07 -3.31
N TYR A 13 -28.68 -0.93 -2.64
CA TYR A 13 -28.96 -1.36 -1.29
C TYR A 13 -27.74 -1.18 -0.38
N LYS A 14 -27.88 -0.42 0.72
CA LYS A 14 -26.80 -0.22 1.71
C LYS A 14 -26.27 -1.51 2.33
N LYS A 15 -27.10 -2.56 2.41
CA LYS A 15 -26.73 -3.89 2.92
C LYS A 15 -25.79 -4.65 1.97
N LEU A 16 -25.78 -4.29 0.68
CA LEU A 16 -24.89 -4.89 -0.31
C LEU A 16 -23.56 -4.14 -0.34
N GLY A 17 -22.47 -4.89 -0.31
CA GLY A 17 -21.13 -4.33 -0.34
C GLY A 17 -20.54 -4.23 -1.74
N ILE A 18 -19.35 -3.63 -1.83
CA ILE A 18 -18.58 -3.52 -3.08
C ILE A 18 -17.93 -4.87 -3.45
N LYS A 19 -17.80 -5.80 -2.50
CA LYS A 19 -17.13 -7.09 -2.69
C LYS A 19 -17.86 -7.96 -3.73
N TRP A 20 -17.15 -8.38 -4.78
CA TRP A 20 -17.72 -9.24 -5.82
C TRP A 20 -18.41 -10.49 -5.28
N ARG A 21 -19.59 -10.79 -5.84
CA ARG A 21 -20.32 -12.06 -5.67
C ARG A 21 -20.87 -12.49 -7.02
N LYS A 22 -20.75 -13.78 -7.35
CA LYS A 22 -21.28 -14.34 -8.60
C LYS A 22 -22.81 -14.15 -8.63
N PRO A 23 -23.39 -13.46 -9.63
CA PRO A 23 -24.83 -13.31 -9.74
C PRO A 23 -25.48 -14.66 -10.07
N ARG A 24 -26.46 -15.08 -9.26
CA ARG A 24 -27.12 -16.39 -9.37
C ARG A 24 -28.50 -16.35 -10.03
N GLY A 25 -29.21 -15.23 -9.91
CA GLY A 25 -30.60 -15.11 -10.38
C GLY A 25 -30.75 -15.35 -11.88
N ARG A 26 -31.78 -16.10 -12.28
CA ARG A 26 -32.02 -16.44 -13.70
C ARG A 26 -32.20 -15.17 -14.56
N GLN A 27 -32.89 -14.16 -14.05
CA GLN A 27 -33.16 -12.88 -14.72
C GLN A 27 -32.08 -11.82 -14.50
N SER A 28 -30.97 -12.14 -13.81
CA SER A 28 -29.92 -11.16 -13.55
C SER A 28 -29.29 -10.68 -14.86
N LYS A 29 -29.40 -9.37 -15.14
CA LYS A 29 -28.83 -8.74 -16.33
C LYS A 29 -27.30 -8.86 -16.35
N LEU A 30 -26.64 -8.77 -15.19
CA LEU A 30 -25.20 -8.97 -15.04
C LEU A 30 -24.79 -10.43 -15.32
N ARG A 31 -25.60 -11.42 -14.89
CA ARG A 31 -25.37 -12.84 -15.20
C ARG A 31 -25.47 -13.10 -16.70
N LEU A 32 -26.49 -12.52 -17.34
CA LEU A 32 -26.76 -12.60 -18.77
C LEU A 32 -25.77 -11.77 -19.63
N GLY A 33 -24.97 -10.90 -19.03
CA GLY A 33 -23.99 -10.07 -19.75
C GLY A 33 -24.62 -8.90 -20.51
N LYS A 34 -25.82 -8.44 -20.12
CA LYS A 34 -26.46 -7.28 -20.76
C LYS A 34 -25.70 -5.99 -20.44
N GLY A 35 -25.60 -5.10 -21.44
CA GLY A 35 -24.99 -3.78 -21.31
C GLY A 35 -25.58 -2.96 -20.14
N GLY A 36 -24.77 -2.09 -19.55
CA GLY A 36 -25.16 -1.22 -18.43
C GLY A 36 -25.21 -1.89 -17.05
N SER A 37 -25.05 -3.22 -16.96
CA SER A 37 -25.15 -3.94 -15.67
C SER A 37 -23.81 -4.08 -14.92
N GLY A 38 -22.70 -3.70 -15.55
CA GLY A 38 -21.34 -3.90 -15.06
C GLY A 38 -20.63 -5.09 -15.72
N GLN A 39 -19.40 -5.36 -15.29
CA GLN A 39 -18.57 -6.44 -15.84
C GLN A 39 -18.51 -7.65 -14.91
N LYS A 40 -18.53 -8.85 -15.49
CA LYS A 40 -18.38 -10.12 -14.78
C LYS A 40 -16.92 -10.60 -14.88
N PRO A 41 -16.25 -10.96 -13.77
CA PRO A 41 -14.93 -11.57 -13.82
C PRO A 41 -14.92 -12.81 -14.73
N SER A 42 -13.89 -12.90 -15.55
CA SER A 42 -13.59 -14.00 -16.46
C SER A 42 -12.08 -14.10 -16.61
N VAL A 43 -11.58 -15.25 -17.08
CA VAL A 43 -10.13 -15.51 -17.26
C VAL A 43 -9.50 -14.48 -18.20
N GLY A 44 -10.25 -13.99 -19.20
CA GLY A 44 -9.78 -12.98 -20.15
C GLY A 44 -9.49 -11.60 -19.56
N TYR A 45 -9.85 -11.34 -18.29
CA TYR A 45 -9.49 -10.09 -17.61
C TYR A 45 -8.18 -10.16 -16.83
N GLY A 46 -7.46 -11.30 -16.86
CA GLY A 46 -6.16 -11.42 -16.22
C GLY A 46 -5.14 -10.42 -16.77
N THR A 47 -4.25 -9.92 -15.90
CA THR A 47 -3.08 -9.13 -16.34
C THR A 47 -2.00 -10.04 -16.93
N GLU A 48 -1.17 -9.50 -17.82
CA GLU A 48 0.02 -10.18 -18.33
C GLU A 48 0.87 -10.75 -17.18
N LYS A 49 1.38 -11.98 -17.35
CA LYS A 49 2.15 -12.68 -16.31
C LYS A 49 3.37 -11.88 -15.84
N THR A 50 4.01 -11.13 -16.73
CA THR A 50 5.20 -10.31 -16.45
C THR A 50 4.88 -9.09 -15.57
N LYS A 51 3.73 -8.46 -15.79
CA LYS A 51 3.26 -7.28 -15.04
C LYS A 51 2.45 -7.66 -13.79
N MET A 52 2.09 -8.94 -13.67
CA MET A 52 1.33 -9.44 -12.55
C MET A 52 2.10 -9.20 -11.24
N HIS A 53 1.42 -8.64 -10.24
CA HIS A 53 2.00 -8.25 -8.95
C HIS A 53 3.05 -7.11 -8.96
N MET A 54 3.24 -6.40 -10.08
CA MET A 54 4.07 -5.20 -10.11
C MET A 54 3.28 -3.98 -9.64
N ILE A 55 3.91 -3.14 -8.83
CA ILE A 55 3.36 -1.86 -8.36
C ILE A 55 4.35 -0.77 -8.75
N ARG A 56 3.89 0.21 -9.55
CA ARG A 56 4.73 1.30 -10.09
C ARG A 56 5.99 0.82 -10.82
N GLY A 57 5.95 -0.35 -11.45
CA GLY A 57 7.07 -0.95 -12.17
C GLY A 57 7.99 -1.81 -11.29
N PHE A 58 7.76 -1.88 -9.98
CA PHE A 58 8.58 -2.66 -9.06
C PHE A 58 7.83 -3.89 -8.54
N ARG A 59 8.57 -4.95 -8.22
CA ARG A 59 8.03 -6.06 -7.42
C ARG A 59 7.93 -5.58 -5.97
N ALA A 60 6.71 -5.60 -5.44
CA ALA A 60 6.45 -5.04 -4.12
C ALA A 60 6.57 -6.08 -3.01
N PHE A 61 7.29 -5.75 -1.94
CA PHE A 61 7.45 -6.59 -0.75
C PHE A 61 6.99 -5.86 0.50
N ASN A 62 6.39 -6.58 1.44
CA ASN A 62 5.95 -6.03 2.72
C ASN A 62 6.95 -6.39 3.82
N ILE A 63 7.51 -5.39 4.47
CA ILE A 63 8.61 -5.52 5.43
C ILE A 63 8.16 -5.11 6.83
N ARG A 64 8.64 -5.86 7.82
CA ARG A 64 8.45 -5.58 9.25
C ARG A 64 9.75 -5.23 9.99
N THR A 65 10.90 -5.67 9.49
CA THR A 65 12.20 -5.57 10.17
C THR A 65 13.30 -5.23 9.17
N ALA A 66 14.33 -4.49 9.60
CA ALA A 66 15.48 -4.13 8.75
C ALA A 66 16.25 -5.34 8.21
N SER A 67 16.32 -6.46 8.95
CA SER A 67 16.99 -7.69 8.50
C SER A 67 16.39 -8.27 7.22
N GLN A 68 15.08 -8.07 6.99
CA GLN A 68 14.38 -8.54 5.79
C GLN A 68 14.81 -7.77 4.53
N LEU A 69 15.50 -6.63 4.67
CA LEU A 69 16.05 -5.89 3.53
C LEU A 69 17.21 -6.63 2.87
N GLY A 70 17.85 -7.59 3.55
CA GLY A 70 19.03 -8.30 3.02
C GLY A 70 18.70 -9.40 2.02
N SER A 71 17.49 -9.97 2.10
CA SER A 71 17.05 -11.08 1.24
C SER A 71 16.26 -10.62 0.01
N LEU A 72 16.13 -9.31 -0.21
CA LEU A 72 15.32 -8.77 -1.29
C LEU A 72 16.13 -8.56 -2.56
N PRO A 73 15.54 -8.83 -3.74
CA PRO A 73 16.22 -8.57 -5.00
C PRO A 73 16.41 -7.07 -5.21
N GLU A 74 17.50 -6.69 -5.88
CA GLU A 74 17.82 -5.31 -6.23
C GLU A 74 16.67 -4.65 -7.00
N ASN A 75 16.51 -3.33 -6.85
CA ASN A 75 15.41 -2.55 -7.44
C ASN A 75 13.99 -3.02 -7.03
N SER A 76 13.82 -3.55 -5.81
CA SER A 76 12.50 -3.87 -5.27
C SER A 76 11.77 -2.66 -4.66
N GLY A 77 10.45 -2.67 -4.76
CA GLY A 77 9.58 -1.71 -4.09
C GLY A 77 9.19 -2.22 -2.70
N ILE A 78 9.28 -1.37 -1.68
CA ILE A 78 9.05 -1.77 -0.29
C ILE A 78 7.80 -1.11 0.28
N PHE A 79 6.97 -1.90 0.94
CA PHE A 79 5.95 -1.44 1.86
C PHE A 79 6.39 -1.67 3.30
N ILE A 80 6.44 -0.60 4.09
CA ILE A 80 6.60 -0.74 5.54
C ILE A 80 5.25 -1.08 6.16
N SER A 81 5.14 -2.24 6.80
CA SER A 81 3.88 -2.74 7.39
C SER A 81 3.25 -1.72 8.35
N GLY A 82 1.91 -1.62 8.33
CA GLY A 82 1.12 -0.80 9.23
C GLY A 82 1.38 -1.10 10.72
N SER A 83 1.68 -2.35 11.05
CA SER A 83 1.96 -2.79 12.42
C SER A 83 3.30 -2.30 12.98
N VAL A 84 4.20 -1.80 12.14
CA VAL A 84 5.52 -1.32 12.58
C VAL A 84 5.37 0.04 13.24
N GLY A 85 5.88 0.20 14.46
CA GLY A 85 5.86 1.48 15.17
C GLY A 85 6.72 2.56 14.50
N SER A 86 6.48 3.82 14.89
CA SER A 86 7.12 5.00 14.29
C SER A 86 8.64 4.95 14.28
N LYS A 87 9.26 4.56 15.40
CA LYS A 87 10.72 4.48 15.55
C LYS A 87 11.35 3.47 14.57
N LYS A 88 10.83 2.24 14.58
CA LYS A 88 11.29 1.17 13.66
C LYS A 88 11.03 1.51 12.20
N ALA A 89 9.93 2.20 11.89
CA ALA A 89 9.63 2.60 10.51
C ALA A 89 10.67 3.59 9.95
N VAL A 90 11.17 4.51 10.78
CA VAL A 90 12.26 5.42 10.41
C VAL A 90 13.57 4.65 10.22
N GLU A 91 13.89 3.73 11.13
CA GLU A 91 15.10 2.90 11.04
C GLU A 91 15.10 2.07 9.74
N ILE A 92 13.98 1.42 9.42
CA ILE A 92 13.80 0.67 8.18
C ILE A 92 13.93 1.59 6.96
N TYR A 93 13.41 2.81 7.03
CA TYR A 93 13.53 3.76 5.93
C TYR A 93 14.99 4.17 5.68
N LYS A 94 15.75 4.49 6.73
CA LYS A 94 17.18 4.84 6.62
C LYS A 94 17.97 3.68 6.00
N ALA A 95 17.81 2.48 6.55
CA ALA A 95 18.45 1.27 6.03
C ALA A 95 18.02 0.94 4.57
N ALA A 96 16.76 1.22 4.21
CA ALA A 96 16.28 1.03 2.84
C ALA A 96 16.88 2.08 1.88
N SER A 97 17.03 3.33 2.33
CA SER A 97 17.62 4.41 1.53
C SER A 97 19.11 4.18 1.29
N GLU A 98 19.85 3.68 2.29
CA GLU A 98 21.27 3.32 2.17
C GLU A 98 21.48 2.20 1.13
N ARG A 99 20.53 1.27 1.01
CA ARG A 99 20.57 0.16 0.05
C ARG A 99 19.91 0.46 -1.29
N GLY A 100 19.40 1.68 -1.50
CA GLY A 100 18.78 2.09 -2.76
C GLY A 100 17.36 1.54 -3.03
N PHE A 101 16.66 1.03 -2.02
CA PHE A 101 15.29 0.53 -2.20
C PHE A 101 14.24 1.66 -2.21
N THR A 102 13.24 1.55 -3.08
CA THR A 102 12.15 2.53 -3.16
C THR A 102 11.01 2.19 -2.20
N VAL A 103 10.72 3.05 -1.23
CA VAL A 103 9.59 2.87 -0.30
C VAL A 103 8.29 3.42 -0.90
N LEU A 104 7.31 2.55 -1.10
CA LEU A 104 6.05 2.83 -1.80
C LEU A 104 5.03 3.62 -0.95
N ASN A 105 5.01 3.42 0.38
CA ASN A 105 4.08 4.09 1.30
C ASN A 105 4.65 5.39 1.91
N MET A 106 5.15 6.28 1.05
CA MET A 106 5.98 7.41 1.47
C MET A 106 5.31 8.50 2.29
N ARG A 107 3.99 8.69 2.13
CA ARG A 107 3.24 9.68 2.92
C ARG A 107 3.37 9.44 4.43
N ARG A 108 3.31 8.16 4.84
CA ARG A 108 3.43 7.77 6.26
C ARG A 108 4.83 8.04 6.79
N VAL A 109 5.87 7.72 6.02
CA VAL A 109 7.26 7.87 6.46
C VAL A 109 7.66 9.33 6.56
N LYS A 110 7.26 10.16 5.58
CA LYS A 110 7.54 11.60 5.58
C LYS A 110 7.03 12.30 6.83
N SER A 111 5.83 11.96 7.32
CA SER A 111 5.31 12.57 8.55
C SER A 111 6.08 12.14 9.80
N LEU A 112 6.59 10.91 9.84
CA LEU A 112 7.42 10.42 10.95
C LEU A 112 8.78 11.11 10.99
N LEU A 113 9.44 11.26 9.83
CA LEU A 113 10.71 11.97 9.72
C LEU A 113 10.60 13.43 10.16
N ARG A 114 9.52 14.11 9.76
CA ARG A 114 9.24 15.49 10.23
C ARG A 114 9.15 15.56 11.75
N ARG A 115 8.41 14.64 12.38
CA ARG A 115 8.30 14.57 13.85
C ARG A 115 9.65 14.32 14.52
N GLU A 116 10.44 13.39 13.99
CA GLU A 116 11.78 13.08 14.53
C GLU A 116 12.70 14.31 14.48
N ASN A 117 12.68 15.07 13.38
CA ASN A 117 13.49 16.28 13.23
C ASN A 117 13.07 17.38 14.22
N VAL A 118 11.76 17.57 14.46
CA VAL A 118 11.27 18.53 15.46
C VAL A 118 11.74 18.14 16.86
N LEU A 119 11.62 16.86 17.22
CA LEU A 119 12.06 16.36 18.53
C LEU A 119 13.58 16.54 18.73
N LYS A 120 14.39 16.29 17.69
CA LYS A 120 15.83 16.54 17.74
C LYS A 120 16.16 18.01 17.95
N LYS A 121 15.47 18.92 17.25
CA LYS A 121 15.67 20.36 17.41
C LYS A 121 15.35 20.84 18.83
N ILE A 122 14.27 20.35 19.42
CA ILE A 122 13.90 20.66 20.83
C ILE A 122 14.95 20.13 21.80
N ALA A 123 15.45 18.91 21.58
CA ALA A 123 16.50 18.34 22.43
C ALA A 123 17.82 19.11 22.31
N GLU A 124 18.16 19.62 21.12
CA GLU A 124 19.35 20.45 20.90
C GLU A 124 19.24 21.84 21.55
N SER A 125 18.06 22.46 21.55
CA SER A 125 17.86 23.75 22.25
C SER A 125 17.97 23.58 23.77
N ALA A 126 17.37 22.52 24.34
CA ALA A 126 17.47 22.24 25.78
C ALA A 126 18.93 22.03 26.22
N LYS A 127 19.72 21.28 25.44
CA LYS A 127 21.16 21.06 25.71
C LYS A 127 22.02 22.33 25.61
N LYS A 128 21.57 23.37 24.90
CA LYS A 128 22.28 24.65 24.82
C LYS A 128 22.00 25.51 26.05
N GLU A 129 20.77 25.49 26.54
CA GLU A 129 20.35 26.18 27.77
C GLU A 129 21.06 25.59 29.00
N GLU A 130 21.15 24.26 29.10
CA GLU A 130 21.88 23.57 30.19
C GLU A 130 23.40 23.81 30.19
N LYS A 131 23.99 24.23 29.06
CA LYS A 131 25.42 24.55 28.95
C LYS A 131 25.74 26.03 29.17
N GLN A 132 24.71 26.88 29.25
CA GLN A 132 24.84 28.32 29.53
C GLN A 132 24.63 28.65 31.01
N VAL A 133 24.24 27.66 31.83
CA VAL A 133 24.21 27.69 33.29
C VAL A 133 25.47 27.02 33.83
#